data_AF-A0A841VTD6-F1
#
_entry.id   AF-A0A841VTD6-F1
#
_cell.length_a   1.000
_cell.length_b   1.000
_cell.length_c   1.000
_cell.angle_alpha   90.00
_cell.angle_beta   90.00
_cell.angle_gamma   90.00
#
_symmetry.space_group_name_H-M   'P 1'
#
loop_
_entity.id
_entity.type
_entity.pdbx_description
1 polymer ?
#
loop_
_entity_poly.entity_id
_entity_poly.type
_entity_poly.pdbx_seq_one_letter_code
_entity_poly.pdbx_strand_id
1 'polypeptide(L)' 'VKIAERIYVLHAFQKKSKQGIKTPQADVDLIKQRYKDAVAREKQE' A
#
# COMPACT_ATOMS: atom_id res chain seq x y z
N VAL A 1 -2.44 6.84 -1.29
CA VAL A 1 -3.11 7.22 -0.02
C VAL A 1 -2.75 8.66 0.28
N LYS A 2 -3.71 9.51 0.67
CA LYS A 2 -3.42 10.88 1.12
C LYS A 2 -3.06 10.82 2.60
N ILE A 3 -1.85 11.25 2.95
CA ILE A 3 -1.39 11.39 4.33
C ILE A 3 -1.06 12.87 4.51
N ALA A 4 -1.73 13.53 5.46
CA ALA A 4 -1.72 14.98 5.62
C ALA A 4 -1.97 15.73 4.29
N GLU A 5 -0.97 16.44 3.77
CA GLU A 5 -1.05 17.21 2.52
C GLU A 5 -0.40 16.49 1.32
N ARG A 6 0.23 15.33 1.54
CA ARG A 6 1.02 14.60 0.53
C ARG A 6 0.32 13.32 0.07
N ILE A 7 0.57 12.92 -1.17
CA ILE A 7 0.05 11.67 -1.74
C ILE A 7 1.17 10.64 -1.83
N TYR A 8 0.99 9.52 -1.13
CA TYR A 8 1.92 8.39 -1.14
C TYR A 8 1.43 7.26 -2.04
N VAL A 9 2.29 6.83 -2.97
CA VAL A 9 2.13 5.59 -3.74
C VAL A 9 2.83 4.47 -2.97
N LEU A 10 2.04 3.56 -2.39
CA LEU A 10 2.57 2.51 -1.52
C LEU A 10 2.99 1.25 -2.29
N HIS A 11 2.21 0.88 -3.30
CA HIS A 11 2.44 -0.32 -4.11
C HIS A 11 1.79 -0.14 -5.47
N ALA A 12 2.52 -0.47 -6.52
CA ALA A 12 1.99 -0.60 -7.87
C ALA A 12 2.24 -2.04 -8.31
N PHE A 13 1.18 -2.74 -8.69
CA PHE A 13 1.28 -4.14 -9.11
C PHE A 13 0.32 -4.39 -10.27
N GLN A 14 0.74 -5.27 -11.17
CA GLN A 14 -0.16 -5.81 -12.17
C GLN A 14 -1.05 -6.83 -11.48
N LYS A 15 -2.35 -6.56 -11.39
CA LYS A 15 -3.33 -7.45 -10.76
C LYS A 15 -3.45 -8.75 -11.56
N LYS A 16 -2.65 -9.75 -11.19
CA LYS A 16 -2.72 -11.12 -11.68
C LYS A 16 -3.39 -11.99 -10.62
N SER A 17 -4.70 -11.83 -10.47
CA SER A 17 -5.44 -12.71 -9.57
C SER A 17 -5.57 -14.10 -10.19
N LYS A 18 -5.31 -15.15 -9.40
CA LYS A 18 -5.69 -16.53 -9.77
C LYS A 18 -7.21 -16.73 -9.73
N GLN A 19 -7.95 -15.84 -9.06
CA GLN A 19 -9.41 -15.88 -8.93
C GLN A 19 -10.02 -14.47 -9.14
N GLY A 20 -10.08 -14.04 -10.41
CA GLY A 20 -10.88 -12.89 -10.84
C GLY A 20 -10.47 -11.53 -10.24
N ILE A 21 -11.40 -10.86 -9.55
CA ILE A 21 -11.18 -9.51 -9.01
C ILE A 21 -10.53 -9.49 -7.63
N LYS A 22 -10.18 -10.65 -7.04
CA LYS A 22 -9.54 -10.66 -5.71
C LYS A 22 -8.07 -10.28 -5.82
N THR A 23 -7.62 -9.38 -4.97
CA THR A 23 -6.19 -9.09 -4.82
C THR A 23 -5.52 -10.24 -4.07
N PRO A 24 -4.36 -10.76 -4.50
CA PRO A 24 -3.63 -11.78 -3.76
C PRO A 24 -3.33 -11.32 -2.32
N GLN A 25 -3.42 -12.23 -1.36
CA GLN A 25 -3.21 -11.91 0.07
C GLN A 25 -1.80 -11.32 0.30
N ALA A 26 -0.78 -11.82 -0.39
CA ALA A 26 0.58 -11.31 -0.31
C ALA A 26 0.70 -9.82 -0.68
N ASP A 27 -0.02 -9.36 -1.72
CA ASP A 27 -0.05 -7.94 -2.10
C ASP A 27 -0.77 -7.09 -1.03
N VAL A 28 -1.84 -7.63 -0.44
CA VAL A 28 -2.57 -6.94 0.64
C VAL A 28 -1.68 -6.75 1.87
N ASP A 29 -0.96 -7.80 2.27
CA ASP A 29 -0.08 -7.75 3.44
C ASP A 29 1.09 -6.78 3.22
N LEU A 30 1.65 -6.76 2.00
CA LEU A 30 2.70 -5.82 1.60
C LEU A 30 2.23 -4.36 1.63
N ILE A 31 1.00 -4.08 1.16
CA ILE A 31 0.40 -2.74 1.22
C ILE A 31 0.22 -2.29 2.68
N LYS A 32 -0.24 -3.18 3.57
CA LYS A 32 -0.40 -2.86 5.00
C LYS A 32 0.93 -2.51 5.67
N GLN A 33 1.99 -3.27 5.38
CA GLN A 33 3.32 -2.98 5.91
C GLN A 33 3.81 -1.61 5.44
N ARG A 34 3.77 -1.35 4.12
CA ARG A 34 4.24 -0.07 3.56
C ARG A 34 3.42 1.13 4.00
N TYR A 35 2.13 0.93 4.29
CA TYR A 35 1.31 1.99 4.87
C TYR A 35 1.81 2.43 6.24
N LYS A 36 2.15 1.47 7.12
CA LYS A 36 2.71 1.78 8.45
C LYS A 36 4.02 2.56 8.32
N ASP A 37 4.89 2.15 7.39
CA ASP A 37 6.15 2.84 7.16
C ASP A 37 5.93 4.26 6.64
N ALA A 38 4.98 4.48 5.72
CA ALA A 38 4.65 5.80 5.21
C ALA A 38 4.10 6.73 6.31
N VAL A 39 3.24 6.22 7.22
CA VAL A 39 2.74 6.98 8.37
C VAL A 39 3.86 7.29 9.36
N ALA A 40 4.79 6.35 9.58
CA ALA A 40 5.94 6.59 10.45
C ALA A 40 6.86 7.67 9.88
N ARG A 41 7.07 7.68 8.56
CA ARG A 41 7.85 8.71 7.86
C ARG A 41 7.23 10.09 8.00
N GLU A 42 5.92 10.23 7.79
CA GLU A 42 5.23 11.51 7.98
C GLU A 42 5.32 12.01 9.43
N LYS A 43 5.33 11.12 10.42
CA LYS A 43 5.50 11.50 11.84
C LYS A 43 6.92 11.89 12.21
N GLN A 44 7.92 11.50 11.41
CA GLN A 44 9.33 11.81 11.64
C GLN A 44 9.76 13.10 10.93
N GLU A 45 9.02 13.54 9.91
CA GLU A 45 9.12 14.88 9.32
C GLU A 45 8.36 15.93 10.15
#